data_AF-A0A1V4SRJ6-F1
#
_entry.id   AF-A0A1V4SRJ6-F1
#
_cell.length_a   1.000
_cell.length_b   1.000
_cell.length_c   1.000
_cell.angle_alpha   90.00
_cell.angle_beta   90.00
_cell.angle_gamma   90.00
#
_symmetry.space_group_name_H-M   'P 1'
#
loop_
_entity.id
_entity.type
_entity.pdbx_description
1 polymer ?
#
loop_
_entity_poly.entity_id
_entity_poly.type
_entity_poly.pdbx_seq_one_letter_code
_entity_poly.pdbx_strand_id
1 'polypeptide(L)' 'MIYVLALFMLMAGYYSLTYGISLWRDDRKRLGSVGVILISVLGTLIPIAFMFMRR' A
#
# COMPACT_ATOMS: atom_id res chain seq x y z
N MET A 1 0.37 9.51 -19.08
CA MET A 1 1.08 9.93 -17.85
C MET A 1 0.43 9.40 -16.58
N ILE A 2 -0.89 9.52 -16.40
CA ILE A 2 -1.58 9.07 -15.17
C ILE A 2 -1.33 7.58 -14.82
N TYR A 3 -1.30 6.71 -15.83
CA TYR A 3 -1.03 5.27 -15.66
C TYR A 3 0.39 4.99 -15.15
N VAL A 4 1.38 5.77 -15.61
CA VAL A 4 2.77 5.64 -15.16
C VAL A 4 2.90 6.10 -13.71
N LEU A 5 2.21 7.19 -13.33
CA LEU A 5 2.19 7.63 -11.93
C LEU A 5 1.52 6.61 -11.01
N ALA A 6 0.39 6.02 -11.44
CA ALA A 6 -0.29 4.96 -10.71
C ALA A 6 0.61 3.73 -10.51
N LEU A 7 1.41 3.35 -11.52
CA LEU A 7 2.40 2.28 -11.40
C LEU A 7 3.47 2.60 -10.33
N PHE A 8 4.01 3.82 -10.32
CA PHE A 8 4.98 4.24 -9.29
C PHE A 8 4.37 4.25 -7.89
N MET A 9 3.11 4.68 -7.75
CA MET A 9 2.39 4.61 -6.48
C MET A 9 2.23 3.16 -6.00
N LEU A 10 1.86 2.23 -6.89
CA LEU A 10 1.78 0.80 -6.57
C LEU A 10 3.14 0.24 -6.13
N MET A 11 4.23 0.59 -6.83
CA MET A 11 5.58 0.15 -6.47
C MET A 11 6.04 0.73 -5.12
N ALA A 12 5.69 1.98 -4.80
CA ALA A 12 5.99 2.58 -3.51
C ALA A 12 5.22 1.90 -2.37
N GLY A 13 3.94 1.58 -2.60
CA GLY A 13 3.12 0.83 -1.64
C GLY A 13 3.56 -0.62 -1.42
N TYR A 14 4.20 -1.24 -2.43
CA TYR A 14 4.66 -2.63 -2.38
C TYR A 14 5.60 -2.88 -1.21
N TYR A 15 6.58 -2.00 -0.97
CA TYR A 15 7.55 -2.18 0.12
C TYR A 15 6.85 -2.24 1.50
N SER A 16 5.95 -1.29 1.77
CA SER A 16 5.20 -1.23 3.03
C SER A 16 4.27 -2.44 3.19
N LEU A 17 3.68 -2.94 2.10
CA LEU A 17 2.89 -4.16 2.10
C LEU A 17 3.75 -5.39 2.47
N THR A 18 4.90 -5.57 1.80
CA THR A 18 5.84 -6.67 2.10
C THR A 18 6.39 -6.59 3.53
N TYR A 19 6.65 -5.38 4.02
CA TYR A 19 7.05 -5.17 5.40
C TYR A 19 5.95 -5.61 6.38
N GLY A 20 4.69 -5.21 6.14
CA GLY A 20 3.55 -5.66 6.94
C GLY A 20 3.36 -7.18 6.96
N ILE A 21 3.66 -7.86 5.85
CA ILE A 21 3.66 -9.33 5.76
C ILE A 21 4.82 -9.93 6.58
N SER A 22 6.03 -9.38 6.47
CA SER A 22 7.17 -9.83 7.30
C SER A 22 6.89 -9.66 8.79
N LEU A 23 6.26 -8.55 9.18
CA LEU A 23 5.92 -8.27 10.57
C LEU A 23 4.90 -9.28 11.14
N TRP A 24 4.03 -9.82 10.28
CA TRP A 24 3.11 -10.90 10.63
C TRP A 24 3.84 -12.23 10.82
N ARG A 25 4.69 -12.57 9.84
CA ARG A 25 5.27 -13.91 9.70
C ARG A 25 6.48 -14.11 10.61
N ASP A 26 7.36 -13.11 10.66
CA ASP A 26 8.68 -13.21 11.28
C ASP A 26 8.63 -12.67 12.71
N ASP A 27 8.10 -11.45 12.89
CA ASP A 27 8.04 -10.77 14.19
C ASP A 27 6.83 -11.15 15.05
N ARG A 28 5.85 -11.88 14.49
CA ARG A 28 4.55 -12.24 15.10
C ARG A 28 3.75 -11.05 15.66
N LYS A 29 4.05 -9.82 15.25
CA LYS A 29 3.35 -8.60 15.68
C LYS A 29 2.07 -8.39 14.86
N ARG A 30 1.06 -9.23 15.11
CA ARG A 30 -0.19 -9.28 14.32
C ARG A 30 -0.91 -7.94 14.23
N LEU A 31 -1.07 -7.21 15.35
CA LEU A 31 -1.74 -5.90 15.36
C LEU A 31 -0.99 -4.86 14.52
N GLY A 32 0.33 -4.78 14.68
CA GLY A 32 1.17 -3.87 13.90
C GLY A 32 1.14 -4.21 12.41
N SER A 33 1.18 -5.49 12.08
CA SER A 33 1.11 -5.98 10.71
C SER A 33 -0.21 -5.60 10.05
N VAL A 34 -1.35 -5.85 10.71
CA VAL A 34 -2.67 -5.51 10.18
C VAL A 34 -2.76 -4.02 9.91
N GLY A 35 -2.29 -3.19 10.85
CA GLY A 35 -2.25 -1.73 10.66
C GLY A 35 -1.40 -1.31 9.46
N VAL A 36 -0.18 -1.85 9.35
CA VAL A 36 0.73 -1.54 8.22
C VAL A 36 0.13 -1.97 6.89
N ILE A 37 -0.45 -3.18 6.81
CA ILE A 37 -1.07 -3.69 5.59
C ILE A 37 -2.28 -2.83 5.19
N LEU A 38 -3.19 -2.54 6.13
CA LEU A 38 -4.37 -1.70 5.87
C LEU A 38 -3.98 -0.31 5.39
N ILE A 39 -3.05 0.35 6.09
CA ILE A 39 -2.60 1.70 5.73
C ILE A 39 -1.87 1.68 4.38
N SER A 40 -1.08 0.64 4.09
CA SER A 40 -0.40 0.53 2.80
C SER A 40 -1.38 0.37 1.65
N VAL A 41 -2.40 -0.48 1.81
CA VAL A 41 -3.44 -0.70 0.80
C VAL A 41 -4.26 0.56 0.59
N LEU A 42 -4.80 1.16 1.67
CA LEU A 42 -5.64 2.36 1.57
C LEU A 42 -4.83 3.57 1.08
N GLY A 43 -3.64 3.78 1.63
CA GLY A 43 -2.73 4.86 1.25
C GLY A 43 -2.23 4.79 -0.19
N THR A 44 -2.31 3.61 -0.82
CA THR A 44 -1.98 3.44 -2.24
C THR A 44 -3.22 3.52 -3.13
N LEU A 45 -4.29 2.79 -2.79
CA LEU A 45 -5.47 2.68 -3.66
C LEU A 45 -6.35 3.93 -3.65
N ILE A 46 -6.53 4.60 -2.51
CA ILE A 46 -7.36 5.82 -2.41
C ILE A 46 -6.83 6.93 -3.34
N PRO A 47 -5.54 7.35 -3.27
CA PRO A 47 -5.05 8.40 -4.14
C PRO A 47 -5.06 7.99 -5.62
N ILE A 48 -4.79 6.73 -5.94
CA ILE A 48 -4.93 6.20 -7.32
C ILE A 48 -6.37 6.34 -7.80
N ALA A 49 -7.35 5.87 -7.02
CA ALA A 49 -8.76 5.97 -7.36
C ALA A 49 -9.20 7.43 -7.57
N PHE A 50 -8.79 8.33 -6.66
CA PHE A 50 -9.10 9.75 -6.77
C PHE A 50 -8.51 10.39 -8.03
N MET A 51 -7.31 9.97 -8.42
CA MET A 51 -6.66 10.40 -9.66
C MET A 51 -7.48 10.03 -10.90
N PHE A 52 -8.07 8.83 -10.92
CA PHE A 52 -8.89 8.36 -12.03
C PHE A 52 -10.32 8.92 -12.02
N MET A 53 -10.86 9.26 -10.84
CA MET A 53 -12.19 9.90 -10.72
C MET A 53 -12.20 11.37 -11.13
N ARG A 54 -11.08 12.09 -10.98
CA ARG A 54 -10.96 13.51 -11.30
C ARG A 54 -10.62 13.78 -12.77
N ARG A 55 -10.75 12.76 -13.62
CA ARG A 55 -10.45 12.78 -15.05
C ARG A 55 -11.72 12.97 -15.86
#